data_AF-A0A6B1FZ14-F1
#
_entry.id   AF-A0A6B1FZ14-F1
#
_cell.length_a   1.000
_cell.length_b   1.000
_cell.length_c   1.000
_cell.angle_alpha   90.00
_cell.angle_beta   90.00
_cell.angle_gamma   90.00
#
_symmetry.space_group_name_H-M   'P 1'
#
loop_
_entity.id
_entity.type
_entity.pdbx_description
1 polymer ?
#
loop_
_entity_poly.entity_id
_entity_poly.type
_entity_poly.pdbx_seq_one_letter_code
_entity_poly.pdbx_strand_id
1 'polypeptide(L)'
;MFLVPGYLWQYSFEYLYQGEVPVHLVHTAMPEFAHQIEAALTTSQSLSEVKVVDWSNDVIWAGDEDQRLAVLFDKYGLSVGAEHYTDFQIRNYTEISLDRPWTLYEFLDPLTVNYDGGIALTGLAAGQGREQQSSQSPLDMKEGSPFWLALQWQTAPQLGTDFAISLRLHNDEGSGVLQKDYVLWRPDHSSTGEGEQSEPFDSLHLIEFPADLPFGAYELRIVVYDTESLKPTVELGVWEAETTIAHLQYSDSH
;
A
#
# COMPACT_ATOMS: atom_id res chain seq x y z
N MET A 1 4.41 19.47 11.76
CA MET A 1 3.19 19.64 10.92
C MET A 1 2.36 18.36 11.02
N PHE A 2 1.03 18.43 11.03
CA PHE A 2 0.15 17.26 10.98
C PHE A 2 -0.38 17.04 9.56
N LEU A 3 -0.34 15.79 9.11
CA LEU A 3 -1.02 15.33 7.91
C LEU A 3 -2.12 14.38 8.31
N VAL A 4 -3.33 14.67 7.86
CA VAL A 4 -4.52 13.89 8.17
C VAL A 4 -5.09 13.38 6.86
N PRO A 5 -5.06 12.07 6.59
CA PRO A 5 -5.77 11.52 5.45
C PRO A 5 -7.27 11.77 5.65
N GLY A 6 -7.95 12.17 4.59
CA GLY A 6 -9.38 12.43 4.63
C GLY A 6 -10.06 12.15 3.30
N TYR A 7 -11.25 11.55 3.37
CA TYR A 7 -12.15 11.41 2.23
C TYR A 7 -13.00 12.68 2.04
N LEU A 8 -13.56 12.85 0.84
CA LEU A 8 -14.16 14.05 0.22
C LEU A 8 -15.17 14.90 1.04
N TRP A 9 -15.50 14.54 2.30
CA TRP A 9 -16.53 15.22 3.10
C TRP A 9 -16.19 15.40 4.59
N GLN A 10 -14.97 15.09 5.03
CA GLN A 10 -14.63 15.10 6.46
C GLN A 10 -13.79 16.32 6.87
N TYR A 11 -14.49 17.32 7.39
CA TYR A 11 -13.93 18.57 7.94
C TYR A 11 -13.55 18.47 9.43
N SER A 12 -13.53 17.28 10.03
CA SER A 12 -13.60 17.15 11.49
C SER A 12 -12.28 17.45 12.20
N PHE A 13 -11.13 17.05 11.67
CA PHE A 13 -9.87 17.17 12.42
C PHE A 13 -9.36 18.62 12.52
N GLU A 14 -9.37 19.37 11.42
CA GLU A 14 -8.99 20.80 11.42
C GLU A 14 -9.90 21.64 12.34
N TYR A 15 -11.16 21.24 12.48
CA TYR A 15 -12.10 21.93 13.37
C TYR A 15 -11.84 21.65 14.86
N LEU A 16 -11.35 20.46 15.20
CA LEU A 16 -11.14 20.02 16.58
C LEU A 16 -9.75 20.37 17.11
N TYR A 17 -8.75 20.44 16.23
CA TYR A 17 -7.38 20.73 16.63
C TYR A 17 -7.17 22.25 16.83
N GLN A 18 -6.85 22.65 18.07
CA GLN A 18 -6.58 24.05 18.45
C GLN A 18 -5.09 24.34 18.74
N GLY A 19 -4.18 23.43 18.37
CA GLY A 19 -2.75 23.59 18.62
C GLY A 19 -2.07 24.53 17.61
N GLU A 20 -0.84 24.94 17.93
CA GLU A 20 -0.07 25.89 17.10
C GLU A 20 0.57 25.25 15.85
N VAL A 21 0.68 23.91 15.82
CA VAL A 21 1.27 23.18 14.69
C VAL A 21 0.27 23.13 13.52
N PRO A 22 0.65 23.51 12.29
CA PRO A 22 -0.25 23.46 11.15
C PRO A 22 -0.73 22.04 10.86
N VAL A 23 -2.02 21.94 10.50
CA VAL A 23 -2.71 20.71 10.06
C VAL A 23 -3.02 20.86 8.59
N HIS A 24 -2.75 19.81 7.81
CA HIS A 24 -3.16 19.73 6.41
C HIS A 24 -3.97 18.46 6.19
N LEU A 25 -5.19 18.62 5.70
CA LEU A 25 -5.97 17.52 5.15
C LEU A 25 -5.36 17.06 3.83
N VAL A 26 -5.21 15.74 3.67
CA VAL A 26 -4.68 15.13 2.46
C VAL A 26 -5.72 14.17 1.90
N HIS A 27 -6.06 14.35 0.62
CA HIS A 27 -6.91 13.42 -0.11
C HIS A 27 -6.04 12.38 -0.82
N THR A 28 -6.01 11.15 -0.29
CA THR A 28 -5.24 10.00 -0.81
C THR A 28 -5.69 9.54 -2.19
N ALA A 29 -6.94 9.87 -2.54
CA ALA A 29 -7.59 9.57 -3.81
C ALA A 29 -7.13 10.42 -5.01
N MET A 30 -6.28 11.41 -4.79
CA MET A 30 -5.94 12.35 -5.86
C MET A 30 -4.91 11.79 -6.83
N PRO A 31 -5.05 12.04 -8.14
CA PRO A 31 -3.94 11.88 -9.07
C PRO A 31 -2.76 12.73 -8.59
N GLU A 32 -1.53 12.26 -8.84
CA GLU A 32 -0.30 12.95 -8.42
C GLU A 32 -0.16 13.12 -6.89
N PHE A 33 -0.80 12.24 -6.10
CA PHE A 33 -0.80 12.28 -4.64
C PHE A 33 0.59 12.56 -4.02
N ALA A 34 1.62 11.82 -4.46
CA ALA A 34 2.98 11.98 -3.94
C ALA A 34 3.54 13.40 -4.20
N HIS A 35 3.31 13.94 -5.40
CA HIS A 35 3.72 15.30 -5.75
C HIS A 35 2.99 16.36 -4.92
N GLN A 36 1.69 16.17 -4.65
CA GLN A 36 0.92 17.10 -3.83
C GLN A 36 1.42 17.15 -2.38
N ILE A 37 1.80 16.00 -1.82
CA ILE A 37 2.42 15.95 -0.49
C ILE A 37 3.76 16.65 -0.47
N GLU A 38 4.63 16.37 -1.44
CA GLU A 38 5.92 17.06 -1.59
C GLU A 38 5.76 18.58 -1.69
N ALA A 39 4.78 19.04 -2.48
CA ALA A 39 4.47 20.47 -2.63
C ALA A 39 4.03 21.09 -1.29
N ALA A 40 3.13 20.43 -0.54
CA ALA A 40 2.69 20.90 0.77
C ALA A 40 3.87 21.02 1.75
N LEU A 41 4.76 20.02 1.79
CA LEU A 41 5.95 20.02 2.64
C LEU A 41 6.93 21.14 2.28
N THR A 42 7.14 21.38 0.99
CA THR A 42 8.08 22.41 0.49
C THR A 42 7.67 23.83 0.89
N THR A 43 6.36 24.09 1.05
CA THR A 43 5.87 25.41 1.49
C THR A 43 6.07 25.69 2.99
N SER A 44 6.42 24.67 3.78
CA SER A 44 6.58 24.79 5.23
C SER A 44 7.97 25.31 5.62
N GLN A 45 8.05 26.55 6.11
CA GLN A 45 9.33 27.25 6.41
C GLN A 45 10.19 26.64 7.54
N SER A 46 9.75 25.58 8.23
CA SER A 46 10.51 24.94 9.33
C SER A 46 10.07 23.49 9.59
N LEU A 47 10.20 22.63 8.58
CA LEU A 47 9.82 21.22 8.69
C LEU A 47 10.88 20.40 9.45
N SER A 48 10.80 20.35 10.78
CA SER A 48 11.65 19.45 11.59
C SER A 48 11.01 18.09 11.85
N GLU A 49 9.67 18.04 11.84
CA GLU A 49 8.89 16.83 12.13
C GLU A 49 7.54 16.88 11.38
N VAL A 50 7.18 15.73 10.80
CA VAL A 50 5.86 15.47 10.22
C VAL A 50 5.17 14.40 11.06
N LYS A 51 3.93 14.66 11.42
CA LYS A 51 3.06 13.76 12.18
C LYS A 51 1.95 13.29 11.25
N VAL A 52 1.91 12.00 10.93
CA VAL A 52 0.90 11.39 10.07
C VAL A 52 -0.14 10.73 10.98
N VAL A 53 -1.39 11.17 10.87
CA VAL A 53 -2.51 10.55 11.59
C VAL A 53 -2.99 9.35 10.78
N ASP A 54 -3.07 8.20 11.43
CA ASP A 54 -3.48 6.92 10.85
C ASP A 54 -4.66 6.38 11.68
N TRP A 55 -5.86 6.43 11.10
CA TRP A 55 -7.09 6.06 11.78
C TRP A 55 -7.23 4.55 11.85
N SER A 56 -7.67 4.03 12.99
CA SER A 56 -8.05 2.62 13.09
C SER A 56 -9.22 2.32 12.15
N ASN A 57 -9.14 1.18 11.46
CA ASN A 57 -10.11 0.75 10.44
C ASN A 57 -11.55 0.65 10.96
N ASP A 58 -11.76 0.63 12.27
CA ASP A 58 -13.08 0.46 12.90
C ASP A 58 -13.89 1.76 13.00
N VAL A 59 -13.26 2.93 12.82
CA VAL A 59 -13.89 4.19 13.25
C VAL A 59 -14.39 5.03 12.08
N ILE A 60 -13.74 5.01 10.90
CA ILE A 60 -14.16 5.82 9.75
C ILE A 60 -13.65 5.23 8.42
N TRP A 61 -14.50 5.16 7.39
CA TRP A 61 -14.15 5.03 5.95
C TRP A 61 -13.36 6.25 5.41
N ALA A 62 -12.32 6.68 6.13
CA ALA A 62 -11.50 7.85 5.83
C ALA A 62 -10.01 7.60 6.06
N GLY A 63 -9.63 6.33 6.24
CA GLY A 63 -8.24 5.95 6.39
C GLY A 63 -7.49 6.04 5.07
N ASP A 64 -6.18 6.21 5.20
CA ASP A 64 -5.21 5.81 4.20
C ASP A 64 -5.22 4.27 4.12
N GLU A 65 -6.32 3.66 3.62
CA GLU A 65 -6.54 2.20 3.62
C GLU A 65 -5.38 1.45 2.93
N ASP A 66 -4.79 2.09 1.92
CA ASP A 66 -3.62 1.63 1.16
C ASP A 66 -2.27 2.01 1.82
N GLN A 67 -2.29 2.71 2.96
CA GLN A 67 -1.12 3.17 3.71
C GLN A 67 -0.11 3.97 2.86
N ARG A 68 -0.59 4.72 1.86
CA ARG A 68 0.19 5.51 0.90
C ARG A 68 1.00 6.61 1.58
N LEU A 69 0.46 7.29 2.58
CA LEU A 69 1.21 8.24 3.39
C LEU A 69 2.33 7.53 4.14
N ALA A 70 2.03 6.43 4.82
CA ALA A 70 3.05 5.70 5.58
C ALA A 70 4.20 5.24 4.67
N VAL A 71 3.90 4.69 3.49
CA VAL A 71 4.93 4.28 2.52
C VAL A 71 5.77 5.45 2.03
N LEU A 72 5.15 6.59 1.68
CA LEU A 72 5.91 7.77 1.27
C LEU A 72 6.82 8.27 2.40
N PHE A 73 6.31 8.37 3.62
CA PHE A 73 7.11 8.86 4.73
C PHE A 73 8.18 7.87 5.20
N ASP A 74 7.98 6.58 5.04
CA ASP A 74 9.03 5.57 5.26
C ASP A 74 10.12 5.65 4.16
N LYS A 75 9.75 6.01 2.92
CA LYS A 75 10.68 6.16 1.79
C LYS A 75 11.46 7.48 1.80
N TYR A 76 10.85 8.54 2.28
CA TYR A 76 11.39 9.90 2.22
C TYR A 76 11.70 10.49 3.59
N GLY A 77 11.41 9.80 4.69
CA GLY A 77 11.68 10.27 6.05
C GLY A 77 12.40 9.23 6.89
N LEU A 78 12.51 9.53 8.18
CA LEU A 78 12.94 8.60 9.22
C LEU A 78 11.80 8.50 10.23
N SER A 79 11.25 7.30 10.40
CA SER A 79 10.27 7.04 11.46
C SER A 79 10.97 7.09 12.82
N VAL A 80 10.49 7.94 13.73
CA VAL A 80 11.05 8.12 15.08
C VAL A 80 10.13 7.60 16.19
N GLY A 81 8.97 7.07 15.83
CA GLY A 81 8.03 6.43 16.74
C GLY A 81 6.58 6.71 16.40
N ALA A 82 5.68 6.08 17.16
CA ALA A 82 4.25 6.28 17.02
C ALA A 82 3.57 6.46 18.39
N GLU A 83 2.64 7.40 18.46
CA GLU A 83 1.74 7.59 19.59
C GLU A 83 0.44 6.84 19.31
N HIS A 84 0.02 5.97 20.23
CA HIS A 84 -1.16 5.14 20.06
C HIS A 84 -2.33 5.67 20.89
N TYR A 85 -3.48 5.81 20.24
CA TYR A 85 -4.75 6.19 20.85
C TYR A 85 -5.78 5.10 20.56
N THR A 86 -6.96 5.18 21.19
CA THR A 86 -8.03 4.17 21.04
C THR A 86 -8.42 3.96 19.58
N ASP A 87 -8.53 5.05 18.83
CA ASP A 87 -9.18 5.07 17.52
C ASP A 87 -8.24 5.45 16.37
N PHE A 88 -6.99 5.82 16.69
CA PHE A 88 -5.98 6.22 15.72
C PHE A 88 -4.58 6.13 16.32
N GLN A 89 -3.57 6.16 15.47
CA GLN A 89 -2.18 6.38 15.85
C GLN A 89 -1.62 7.60 15.14
N ILE A 90 -0.58 8.19 15.72
CA ILE A 90 0.18 9.28 15.11
C ILE A 90 1.60 8.78 14.88
N ARG A 91 1.98 8.59 13.61
CA ARG A 91 3.33 8.22 13.23
C ARG A 91 4.17 9.49 13.06
N ASN A 92 5.34 9.51 13.68
CA ASN A 92 6.23 10.66 13.72
C ASN A 92 7.43 10.43 12.79
N TYR A 93 7.68 11.40 11.91
CA TYR A 93 8.73 11.35 10.91
C TYR A 93 9.63 12.57 10.98
N THR A 94 10.94 12.34 10.92
CA THR A 94 11.98 13.38 10.84
C THR A 94 12.83 13.17 9.59
N GLU A 95 13.84 14.02 9.39
CA GLU A 95 14.81 13.89 8.28
C GLU A 95 14.13 13.73 6.91
N ILE A 96 13.09 14.51 6.68
CA ILE A 96 12.29 14.47 5.45
C ILE A 96 13.14 14.94 4.27
N SER A 97 13.36 14.05 3.32
CA SER A 97 14.12 14.26 2.09
C SER A 97 13.22 14.92 1.04
N LEU A 98 13.61 16.11 0.61
CA LEU A 98 12.99 16.86 -0.50
C LEU A 98 14.00 17.06 -1.65
N ASP A 99 15.05 16.24 -1.68
CA ASP A 99 16.16 16.32 -2.64
C ASP A 99 15.87 15.61 -3.96
N ARG A 100 14.82 14.78 -3.99
CA ARG A 100 14.35 14.04 -5.16
C ARG A 100 12.81 14.02 -5.19
N PRO A 101 12.20 13.96 -6.38
CA PRO A 101 10.75 13.92 -6.52
C PRO A 101 10.13 12.76 -5.74
N TRP A 102 8.96 13.02 -5.14
CA TRP A 102 8.24 12.00 -4.41
C TRP A 102 7.44 11.11 -5.36
N THR A 103 7.69 9.80 -5.30
CA THR A 103 6.96 8.78 -6.06
C THR A 103 6.66 7.57 -5.17
N LEU A 104 5.54 6.89 -5.42
CA LEU A 104 5.24 5.62 -4.74
C LEU A 104 6.31 4.57 -5.08
N TYR A 105 6.65 4.44 -6.35
CA TYR A 105 7.72 3.57 -6.87
C TYR A 105 8.51 4.30 -7.97
N GLU A 106 9.78 3.95 -8.14
CA GLU A 106 10.71 4.50 -9.13
C GLU A 106 10.65 3.76 -10.47
N PHE A 107 10.37 2.45 -10.43
CA PHE A 107 10.13 1.61 -11.60
C PHE A 107 9.00 0.61 -11.33
N LEU A 108 8.45 0.02 -12.39
CA LEU A 108 7.45 -1.03 -12.30
C LEU A 108 7.99 -2.25 -13.06
N ASP A 109 8.19 -3.37 -12.37
CA ASP A 109 8.55 -4.61 -13.04
C ASP A 109 7.33 -5.14 -13.81
N PRO A 110 7.50 -5.55 -15.07
CA PRO A 110 6.40 -6.10 -15.84
C PRO A 110 6.03 -7.49 -15.29
N LEU A 111 4.76 -7.65 -14.93
CA LEU A 111 4.18 -8.90 -14.49
C LEU A 111 2.75 -8.98 -15.03
N THR A 112 2.52 -9.82 -16.04
CA THR A 112 1.19 -9.94 -16.66
C THR A 112 0.54 -11.25 -16.27
N VAL A 113 -0.48 -11.17 -15.42
CA VAL A 113 -1.34 -12.30 -15.04
C VAL A 113 -2.77 -11.92 -15.41
N ASN A 114 -3.36 -12.66 -16.35
CA ASN A 114 -4.74 -12.42 -16.77
C ASN A 114 -5.65 -13.40 -16.03
N TYR A 115 -6.67 -12.90 -15.35
CA TYR A 115 -7.62 -13.73 -14.63
C TYR A 115 -8.93 -13.90 -15.42
N ASP A 116 -9.58 -15.05 -15.28
CA ASP A 116 -10.83 -15.38 -15.96
C ASP A 116 -12.02 -14.47 -15.60
N GLY A 117 -11.91 -13.72 -14.50
CA GLY A 117 -12.85 -12.68 -14.09
C GLY A 117 -12.76 -11.37 -14.89
N GLY A 118 -11.87 -11.24 -15.88
CA GLY A 118 -11.73 -9.99 -16.65
C GLY A 118 -10.92 -8.90 -15.93
N ILE A 119 -10.12 -9.30 -14.94
CA ILE A 119 -9.12 -8.47 -14.27
C ILE A 119 -7.71 -9.00 -14.62
N ALA A 120 -6.74 -8.11 -14.73
CA ALA A 120 -5.35 -8.47 -14.97
C ALA A 120 -4.44 -7.72 -13.99
N LEU A 121 -3.45 -8.43 -13.45
CA LEU A 121 -2.26 -7.83 -12.85
C LEU A 121 -1.28 -7.53 -13.99
N THR A 122 -0.80 -6.31 -14.12
CA THR A 122 0.04 -5.87 -15.25
C THR A 122 1.45 -5.45 -14.83
N GLY A 123 1.67 -5.19 -13.54
CA GLY A 123 2.99 -4.88 -13.02
C GLY A 123 3.06 -4.93 -11.51
N LEU A 124 4.30 -4.95 -11.01
CA LEU A 124 4.62 -5.03 -9.59
C LEU A 124 5.82 -4.15 -9.29
N ALA A 125 5.78 -3.45 -8.16
CA ALA A 125 6.92 -2.78 -7.57
C ALA A 125 6.95 -3.09 -6.08
N ALA A 126 8.13 -3.34 -5.52
CA ALA A 126 8.25 -3.75 -4.14
C ALA A 126 9.53 -3.21 -3.51
N GLY A 127 9.53 -3.10 -2.19
CA GLY A 127 10.71 -2.66 -1.47
C GLY A 127 10.51 -2.60 0.03
N GLN A 128 11.53 -2.09 0.71
CA GLN A 128 11.55 -1.95 2.16
C GLN A 128 12.20 -0.63 2.53
N GLY A 129 11.50 0.17 3.34
CA GLY A 129 11.92 1.54 3.65
C GLY A 129 12.18 2.36 2.39
N ARG A 130 13.41 2.89 2.25
CA ARG A 130 13.83 3.76 1.15
C ARG A 130 14.22 3.04 -0.14
N GLU A 131 14.44 1.73 -0.06
CA GLU A 131 15.01 0.94 -1.15
C GLU A 131 13.91 0.20 -1.90
N GLN A 132 13.78 0.52 -3.18
CA GLN A 132 13.01 -0.29 -4.11
C GLN A 132 13.89 -1.40 -4.69
N GLN A 133 13.31 -2.59 -4.85
CA GLN A 133 13.99 -3.77 -5.35
C GLN A 133 13.27 -4.33 -6.57
N SER A 134 13.99 -5.06 -7.42
CA SER A 134 13.41 -5.72 -8.59
C SER A 134 12.98 -7.14 -8.24
N SER A 135 11.76 -7.49 -8.61
CA SER A 135 11.15 -8.81 -8.51
C SER A 135 11.77 -9.86 -9.45
N GLN A 136 12.68 -9.46 -10.34
CA GLN A 136 13.45 -10.40 -11.18
C GLN A 136 14.48 -11.21 -10.38
N SER A 137 14.71 -10.84 -9.13
CA SER A 137 15.52 -11.58 -8.16
C SER A 137 14.77 -11.66 -6.84
N PRO A 138 15.15 -12.58 -5.93
CA PRO A 138 14.55 -12.61 -4.60
C PRO A 138 14.64 -11.25 -3.92
N LEU A 139 13.52 -10.77 -3.40
CA LEU A 139 13.43 -9.52 -2.66
C LEU A 139 14.04 -9.72 -1.28
N ASP A 140 15.11 -8.98 -0.98
CA ASP A 140 15.78 -9.02 0.30
C ASP A 140 14.93 -8.30 1.35
N MET A 141 14.58 -9.02 2.39
CA MET A 141 13.73 -8.55 3.48
C MET A 141 14.48 -8.61 4.79
N LYS A 142 14.40 -7.52 5.55
CA LYS A 142 15.03 -7.39 6.86
C LYS A 142 14.01 -7.31 7.98
N GLU A 143 14.36 -7.82 9.14
CA GLU A 143 13.52 -7.73 10.33
C GLU A 143 13.25 -6.26 10.74
N GLY A 144 12.02 -5.97 11.18
CA GLY A 144 11.69 -4.70 11.82
C GLY A 144 11.45 -3.52 10.88
N SER A 145 11.46 -3.71 9.57
CA SER A 145 11.02 -2.71 8.60
C SER A 145 9.83 -3.22 7.80
N PRO A 146 8.79 -2.40 7.56
CA PRO A 146 7.64 -2.84 6.80
C PRO A 146 8.01 -2.99 5.32
N PHE A 147 7.49 -4.05 4.69
CA PHE A 147 7.63 -4.27 3.26
C PHE A 147 6.44 -3.67 2.54
N TRP A 148 6.71 -2.83 1.54
CA TRP A 148 5.67 -2.25 0.72
C TRP A 148 5.61 -2.95 -0.63
N LEU A 149 4.39 -3.09 -1.14
CA LEU A 149 4.08 -3.74 -2.41
C LEU A 149 3.06 -2.88 -3.18
N ALA A 150 3.46 -2.37 -4.32
CA ALA A 150 2.57 -1.74 -5.29
C ALA A 150 2.24 -2.74 -6.40
N LEU A 151 0.97 -2.88 -6.70
CA LEU A 151 0.45 -3.75 -7.76
C LEU A 151 -0.34 -2.90 -8.75
N GLN A 152 -0.02 -3.03 -10.03
CA GLN A 152 -0.75 -2.36 -11.10
C GLN A 152 -1.77 -3.31 -11.70
N TRP A 153 -3.01 -2.84 -11.79
CA TRP A 153 -4.16 -3.59 -12.22
C TRP A 153 -4.80 -3.00 -13.45
N GLN A 154 -5.47 -3.84 -14.22
CA GLN A 154 -6.35 -3.42 -15.31
C GLN A 154 -7.62 -4.27 -15.27
N THR A 155 -8.78 -3.64 -15.38
CA THR A 155 -10.07 -4.34 -15.49
C THR A 155 -10.68 -4.14 -16.86
N ALA A 156 -11.44 -5.14 -17.31
CA ALA A 156 -12.35 -5.01 -18.42
C ALA A 156 -13.46 -3.99 -18.07
N PRO A 157 -13.97 -3.23 -19.06
CA PRO A 157 -15.05 -2.29 -18.81
C PRO A 157 -16.35 -3.03 -18.41
N GLN A 158 -17.15 -2.40 -17.55
CA GLN A 158 -18.51 -2.86 -17.18
C GLN A 158 -18.54 -4.29 -16.62
N LEU A 159 -17.52 -4.63 -15.83
CA LEU A 159 -17.32 -5.96 -15.27
C LEU A 159 -18.45 -6.35 -14.29
N GLY A 160 -18.99 -5.35 -13.56
CA GLY A 160 -20.11 -5.54 -12.64
C GLY A 160 -19.78 -6.45 -11.45
N THR A 161 -18.49 -6.71 -11.21
CA THR A 161 -17.99 -7.54 -10.11
C THR A 161 -16.88 -6.78 -9.40
N ASP A 162 -16.93 -6.79 -8.08
CA ASP A 162 -15.92 -6.18 -7.22
C ASP A 162 -14.96 -7.23 -6.70
N PHE A 163 -13.67 -6.97 -6.84
CA PHE A 163 -12.61 -7.91 -6.49
C PHE A 163 -11.95 -7.55 -5.17
N ALA A 164 -11.47 -8.59 -4.49
CA ALA A 164 -10.51 -8.52 -3.41
C ALA A 164 -9.31 -9.39 -3.76
N ILE A 165 -8.21 -9.15 -3.06
CA ILE A 165 -6.99 -9.92 -3.17
C ILE A 165 -6.63 -10.55 -1.83
N SER A 166 -6.02 -11.73 -1.87
CA SER A 166 -5.40 -12.41 -0.73
C SER A 166 -3.90 -12.48 -1.00
N LEU A 167 -3.11 -11.71 -0.27
CA LEU A 167 -1.65 -11.80 -0.29
C LEU A 167 -1.20 -12.85 0.72
N ARG A 168 -0.45 -13.84 0.26
CA ARG A 168 -0.08 -15.02 1.03
C ARG A 168 1.41 -15.27 0.96
N LEU A 169 2.04 -15.45 2.12
CA LEU A 169 3.44 -15.82 2.22
C LEU A 169 3.54 -17.33 2.50
N HIS A 170 4.31 -18.04 1.68
CA HIS A 170 4.60 -19.46 1.84
C HIS A 170 6.09 -19.66 2.10
N ASN A 171 6.43 -20.57 3.01
CA ASN A 171 7.82 -20.98 3.24
C ASN A 171 8.32 -21.94 2.13
N ASP A 172 9.59 -22.33 2.22
CA ASP A 172 10.24 -23.28 1.30
C ASP A 172 9.60 -24.67 1.25
N GLU A 173 8.92 -25.08 2.33
CA GLU A 173 8.10 -26.30 2.38
C GLU A 173 6.71 -26.13 1.72
N GLY A 174 6.37 -24.92 1.26
CA GLY A 174 5.09 -24.58 0.65
C GLY A 174 3.95 -24.32 1.66
N SER A 175 4.24 -24.28 2.96
CA SER A 175 3.27 -23.99 4.01
C SER A 175 3.02 -22.49 4.11
N GLY A 176 1.74 -22.09 4.17
CA GLY A 176 1.35 -20.69 4.38
C GLY A 176 1.70 -20.22 5.80
N VAL A 177 2.44 -19.11 5.90
CA VAL A 177 2.89 -18.53 7.18
C VAL A 177 2.27 -17.16 7.46
N LEU A 178 1.75 -16.47 6.44
CA LEU A 178 1.06 -15.20 6.55
C LEU A 178 -0.01 -15.10 5.46
N GLN A 179 -1.16 -14.53 5.80
CA GLN A 179 -2.20 -14.15 4.85
C GLN A 179 -2.77 -12.79 5.25
N LYS A 180 -2.95 -11.91 4.26
CA LYS A 180 -3.70 -10.66 4.41
C LYS A 180 -4.64 -10.48 3.22
N ASP A 181 -5.88 -10.13 3.52
CA ASP A 181 -6.93 -9.92 2.53
C ASP A 181 -7.25 -8.42 2.42
N TYR A 182 -7.39 -7.95 1.18
CA TYR A 182 -7.63 -6.54 0.86
C TYR A 182 -8.74 -6.43 -0.18
N VAL A 183 -9.74 -5.60 0.08
CA VAL A 183 -10.68 -5.20 -0.98
C VAL A 183 -9.91 -4.36 -1.98
N LEU A 184 -10.03 -4.69 -3.26
CA LEU A 184 -9.30 -3.98 -4.30
C LEU A 184 -10.11 -2.75 -4.70
N TRP A 185 -9.69 -1.59 -4.22
CA TRP A 185 -10.26 -0.30 -4.61
C TRP A 185 -9.41 0.36 -5.68
N ARG A 186 -10.05 1.15 -6.54
CA ARG A 186 -9.33 2.14 -7.35
C ARG A 186 -8.83 3.26 -6.44
N PRO A 187 -7.80 4.03 -6.84
CA PRO A 187 -7.29 5.15 -6.04
C PRO A 187 -8.38 6.13 -5.59
N ASP A 188 -9.40 6.37 -6.42
CA ASP A 188 -10.54 7.24 -6.07
C ASP A 188 -11.59 6.59 -5.13
N HIS A 189 -11.29 5.40 -4.61
CA HIS A 189 -12.17 4.51 -3.86
C HIS A 189 -13.44 4.09 -4.62
N SER A 190 -13.44 4.19 -5.95
CA SER A 190 -14.45 3.50 -6.75
C SER A 190 -14.18 2.00 -6.79
N SER A 191 -15.26 1.25 -6.93
CA SER A 191 -15.22 -0.21 -6.99
C SER A 191 -14.58 -0.70 -8.29
N THR A 192 -14.02 -1.91 -8.31
CA THR A 192 -13.40 -2.45 -9.54
C THR A 192 -14.41 -2.79 -10.63
N GLY A 193 -15.66 -3.08 -10.23
CA GLY A 193 -16.77 -3.39 -11.11
C GLY A 193 -17.40 -2.15 -11.75
N GLU A 194 -17.27 -0.99 -11.10
CA GLU A 194 -17.68 0.30 -11.63
C GLU A 194 -16.58 0.90 -12.52
N GLY A 195 -16.92 1.16 -13.78
CA GLY A 195 -16.00 1.82 -14.69
C GLY A 195 -16.36 1.64 -16.15
N GLU A 196 -16.42 2.75 -16.87
CA GLU A 196 -16.42 2.74 -18.34
C GLU A 196 -15.01 2.56 -18.90
N GLN A 197 -13.98 2.80 -18.09
CA GLN A 197 -12.59 2.93 -18.54
C GLN A 197 -11.72 1.76 -18.06
N SER A 198 -11.00 1.16 -19.02
CA SER A 198 -9.98 0.13 -18.83
C SER A 198 -8.61 0.71 -18.44
N GLU A 199 -8.56 1.91 -17.85
CA GLU A 199 -7.30 2.53 -17.47
C GLU A 199 -6.65 1.75 -16.32
N PRO A 200 -5.33 1.52 -16.39
CA PRO A 200 -4.61 0.89 -15.29
C PRO A 200 -4.70 1.71 -14.01
N PHE A 201 -4.70 1.03 -12.87
CA PHE A 201 -4.67 1.67 -11.57
C PHE A 201 -3.79 0.88 -10.60
N ASP A 202 -3.26 1.58 -9.60
CA ASP A 202 -2.36 0.98 -8.62
C ASP A 202 -3.08 0.77 -7.28
N SER A 203 -2.78 -0.36 -6.64
CA SER A 203 -3.05 -0.62 -5.23
C SER A 203 -1.74 -0.74 -4.47
N LEU A 204 -1.68 -0.25 -3.23
CA LEU A 204 -0.48 -0.28 -2.40
C LEU A 204 -0.77 -1.03 -1.10
N HIS A 205 0.15 -1.90 -0.70
CA HIS A 205 0.00 -2.79 0.44
C HIS A 205 1.23 -2.72 1.33
N LEU A 206 1.01 -2.53 2.64
CA LEU A 206 2.05 -2.67 3.65
C LEU A 206 1.95 -4.03 4.34
N ILE A 207 3.00 -4.83 4.20
CA ILE A 207 3.13 -6.15 4.79
C ILE A 207 4.08 -6.04 5.98
N GLU A 208 3.51 -6.25 7.16
CA GLU A 208 4.24 -6.41 8.41
C GLU A 208 4.40 -7.91 8.68
N PHE A 209 5.65 -8.34 8.87
CA PHE A 209 5.94 -9.75 9.17
C PHE A 209 5.81 -10.03 10.66
N PRO A 210 5.32 -11.22 11.04
CA PRO A 210 5.37 -11.67 12.42
C PRO A 210 6.80 -11.62 12.96
N ALA A 211 6.97 -11.17 14.21
CA ALA A 211 8.28 -11.09 14.85
C ALA A 211 8.95 -12.47 15.05
N ASP A 212 8.15 -13.54 15.01
CA ASP A 212 8.60 -14.93 15.09
C ASP A 212 8.73 -15.61 13.72
N LEU A 213 8.59 -14.87 12.62
CA LEU A 213 8.80 -15.39 11.27
C LEU A 213 10.26 -15.91 11.14
N PRO A 214 10.49 -17.19 10.81
CA PRO A 214 11.84 -17.70 10.66
C PRO A 214 12.58 -17.03 9.50
N PHE A 215 13.90 -16.84 9.64
CA PHE A 215 14.72 -16.42 8.50
C PHE A 215 14.78 -17.51 7.44
N GLY A 216 14.73 -17.13 6.16
CA GLY A 216 14.68 -18.10 5.07
C GLY A 216 14.11 -17.55 3.78
N ALA A 217 13.95 -18.46 2.82
CA ALA A 217 13.33 -18.18 1.53
C ALA A 217 11.81 -18.33 1.62
N TYR A 218 11.11 -17.44 0.94
CA TYR A 218 9.65 -17.40 0.90
C TYR A 218 9.14 -17.14 -0.51
N GLU A 219 7.88 -17.49 -0.74
CA GLU A 219 7.11 -17.11 -1.91
C GLU A 219 5.96 -16.20 -1.50
N LEU A 220 5.83 -15.04 -2.15
CA LEU A 220 4.65 -14.22 -2.07
C LEU A 220 3.73 -14.59 -3.22
N ARG A 221 2.53 -15.02 -2.85
CA ARG A 221 1.48 -15.44 -3.76
C ARG A 221 0.26 -14.55 -3.62
N ILE A 222 -0.52 -14.47 -4.69
CA ILE A 222 -1.76 -13.71 -4.75
C ILE A 222 -2.91 -14.61 -5.18
N VAL A 223 -4.07 -14.41 -4.55
CA VAL A 223 -5.36 -14.89 -5.02
C VAL A 223 -6.24 -13.69 -5.29
N VAL A 224 -6.91 -13.66 -6.43
CA VAL A 224 -7.93 -12.64 -6.75
C VAL A 224 -9.30 -13.31 -6.65
N TYR A 225 -10.26 -12.66 -6.00
CA TYR A 225 -11.59 -13.25 -5.78
C TYR A 225 -12.71 -12.22 -5.78
N ASP A 226 -13.89 -12.66 -6.18
CA ASP A 226 -15.12 -11.88 -6.13
C ASP A 226 -15.53 -11.64 -4.66
N THR A 227 -15.73 -10.37 -4.28
CA THR A 227 -16.06 -9.96 -2.91
C THR A 227 -17.46 -10.40 -2.45
N GLU A 228 -18.41 -10.57 -3.35
CA GLU A 228 -19.77 -11.02 -3.05
C GLU A 228 -19.82 -12.55 -2.95
N SER A 229 -19.30 -13.24 -3.96
CA SER A 229 -19.41 -14.70 -4.02
C SER A 229 -18.28 -15.45 -3.31
N LEU A 230 -17.20 -14.75 -2.95
CA LEU A 230 -15.95 -15.28 -2.39
C LEU A 230 -15.28 -16.35 -3.28
N LYS A 231 -15.66 -16.40 -4.55
CA LYS A 231 -15.08 -17.36 -5.50
C LYS A 231 -13.77 -16.79 -6.04
N PRO A 232 -12.68 -17.58 -5.99
CA PRO A 232 -11.45 -17.17 -6.63
C PRO A 232 -11.61 -17.16 -8.15
N THR A 233 -10.99 -16.18 -8.77
CA THR A 233 -10.67 -16.23 -10.20
C THR A 233 -9.48 -17.18 -10.40
N VAL A 234 -9.20 -17.52 -11.66
CA VAL A 234 -8.03 -18.33 -12.02
C VAL A 234 -7.21 -17.66 -13.10
N GLU A 235 -5.90 -17.90 -13.07
CA GLU A 235 -4.99 -17.45 -14.11
C GLU A 235 -5.30 -18.15 -15.45
N LEU A 236 -5.55 -17.36 -16.49
CA LEU A 236 -5.83 -17.85 -17.83
C LEU A 236 -4.62 -18.55 -18.43
N GLY A 237 -4.80 -19.82 -18.80
CA GLY A 237 -3.76 -20.68 -19.38
C GLY A 237 -3.11 -21.62 -18.37
N VAL A 238 -3.13 -21.27 -17.08
CA VAL A 238 -2.66 -22.13 -15.98
C VAL A 238 -3.84 -22.81 -15.28
N TRP A 239 -4.95 -22.09 -15.11
CA TRP A 239 -6.17 -22.50 -14.40
C TRP A 239 -5.96 -22.78 -12.91
N GLU A 240 -5.03 -22.05 -12.29
CA GLU A 240 -4.79 -22.04 -10.85
C GLU A 240 -5.28 -20.71 -10.26
N ALA A 241 -5.82 -20.78 -9.04
CA ALA A 241 -6.36 -19.62 -8.34
C ALA A 241 -5.29 -18.78 -7.61
N GLU A 242 -4.12 -19.35 -7.41
CA GLU A 242 -3.04 -18.75 -6.64
C GLU A 242 -1.80 -18.62 -7.52
N THR A 243 -1.32 -17.39 -7.70
CA THR A 243 -0.17 -17.08 -8.57
C THR A 243 0.98 -16.56 -7.72
N THR A 244 2.19 -17.10 -7.91
CA THR A 244 3.42 -16.57 -7.31
C THR A 244 3.81 -15.27 -8.02
N ILE A 245 3.92 -14.17 -7.27
CA ILE A 245 4.24 -12.83 -7.80
C ILE A 245 5.66 -12.36 -7.44
N ALA A 246 6.25 -12.93 -6.38
CA ALA A 246 7.63 -12.64 -6.00
C ALA A 246 8.22 -13.78 -5.16
N HIS A 247 9.55 -13.91 -5.21
CA HIS A 247 10.33 -14.66 -4.24
C HIS A 247 10.97 -13.68 -3.25
N LEU A 248 11.10 -14.08 -2.00
CA LEU A 248 11.60 -13.23 -0.92
C LEU A 248 12.66 -13.97 -0.12
N GLN A 249 13.64 -13.22 0.37
CA GLN A 249 14.68 -13.72 1.25
C GLN A 249 14.62 -12.92 2.55
N TYR A 250 14.12 -13.54 3.62
CA TYR A 250 14.05 -12.92 4.94
C TYR A 250 15.32 -13.17 5.74
N SER A 251 15.90 -12.12 6.28
CA SER A 251 17.21 -12.11 6.93
C SER A 251 17.26 -11.12 8.11
N ASP A 252 18.28 -11.28 8.96
CA ASP A 252 18.53 -10.37 10.08
C ASP A 252 18.96 -8.98 9.59
N SER A 253 18.61 -7.96 10.38
CA SER A 253 19.02 -6.57 10.22
C SER A 253 20.45 -6.37 10.72
N HIS A 254 21.44 -6.92 10.00
CA HIS A 254 22.87 -6.70 10.29
C HIS A 254 23.35 -5.28 9.97
#